data_AF-A0A9E5WC01-F1
#
_entry.id   AF-A0A9E5WC01-F1
#
_cell.length_a   1.000
_cell.length_b   1.000
_cell.length_c   1.000
_cell.angle_alpha   90.00
_cell.angle_beta   90.00
_cell.angle_gamma   90.00
#
_symmetry.space_group_name_H-M   'P 1'
#
loop_
_entity.id
_entity.type
_entity.pdbx_description
1 polymer ?
#
loop_
_entity_poly.entity_id
_entity_poly.type
_entity_poly.pdbx_seq_one_letter_code
_entity_poly.pdbx_strand_id
1 'polypeptide(L)'
;MAEENDNPEVEKGVEEGVEETMDQGERELDFILDIPLELSVELGKTKMLVNDLLQLGQGSIIELNKLAGEPLEVYINRKLIARGEVVVVNEKFGVRLTDVITPIDRVKSLASEE
;
A
#
# COMPACT_ATOMS: atom_id res chain seq x y z
N MET A 1 20.61 14.61 -75.99
CA MET A 1 19.70 13.85 -75.11
C MET A 1 20.13 14.20 -73.70
N ALA A 2 19.50 15.21 -73.12
CA ALA A 2 19.82 15.77 -71.82
C ALA A 2 18.61 15.55 -70.90
N GLU A 3 18.92 15.33 -69.64
CA GLU A 3 18.03 15.04 -68.53
C GLU A 3 17.07 16.19 -68.24
N GLU A 4 15.85 15.87 -67.82
CA GLU A 4 15.19 16.60 -66.73
C GLU A 4 14.10 15.70 -66.13
N ASN A 5 14.37 15.25 -64.90
CA ASN A 5 13.38 14.73 -63.96
C ASN A 5 12.66 15.93 -63.37
N ASP A 6 11.33 15.94 -63.43
CA ASP A 6 10.53 16.82 -62.59
C ASP A 6 9.29 16.04 -62.14
N ASN A 7 9.34 15.54 -60.90
CA ASN A 7 8.20 14.91 -60.24
C ASN A 7 7.88 15.77 -59.00
N PRO A 8 6.69 16.37 -58.93
CA PRO A 8 6.36 17.33 -57.88
C PRO A 8 6.11 16.64 -56.54
N GLU A 9 6.49 17.36 -55.49
CA GLU A 9 6.37 17.04 -54.08
C GLU A 9 4.90 17.06 -53.57
N VAL A 10 4.75 16.53 -52.34
CA VAL A 10 3.67 16.76 -51.32
C VAL A 10 2.42 15.87 -51.52
N GLU A 11 2.01 15.02 -50.57
CA GLU A 11 1.58 15.35 -49.20
C GLU A 11 1.97 14.31 -48.14
N LYS A 12 2.62 14.83 -47.08
CA LYS A 12 2.73 14.23 -45.76
C LYS A 12 1.46 14.53 -44.96
N GLY A 13 0.93 13.52 -44.29
CA GLY A 13 -0.09 13.61 -43.24
C GLY A 13 -0.68 12.22 -43.03
N VAL A 14 -0.75 11.61 -41.86
CA VAL A 14 -0.74 12.10 -40.48
C VAL A 14 -0.25 10.91 -39.63
N GLU A 15 0.92 11.01 -39.02
CA GLU A 15 1.37 10.09 -37.97
C GLU A 15 2.01 10.92 -36.84
N GLU A 16 1.23 11.78 -36.21
CA GLU A 16 1.59 12.37 -34.91
C GLU A 16 0.34 12.32 -34.04
N GLY A 17 0.39 11.54 -32.96
CA GLY A 17 -0.71 11.47 -32.00
C GLY A 17 -0.85 10.22 -31.14
N VAL A 18 0.24 9.47 -30.84
CA VAL A 18 0.14 8.33 -29.90
C VAL A 18 1.10 8.44 -28.70
N GLU A 19 1.99 9.44 -28.64
CA GLU A 19 2.96 9.54 -27.53
C GLU A 19 2.49 10.32 -26.29
N GLU A 20 1.38 11.08 -26.34
CA GLU A 20 0.97 11.92 -25.21
C GLU A 20 0.11 11.22 -24.12
N THR A 21 -0.25 9.95 -24.29
CA THR A 21 -1.11 9.25 -23.31
C THR A 21 -0.36 8.42 -22.28
N MET A 22 0.93 8.13 -22.50
CA MET A 22 1.74 7.32 -21.57
C MET A 22 2.33 8.14 -20.41
N ASP A 23 2.63 9.43 -20.64
CA ASP A 23 3.27 10.34 -19.66
C ASP A 23 2.31 10.92 -18.60
N GLN A 24 1.00 10.85 -18.83
CA GLN A 24 0.01 11.29 -17.83
C GLN A 24 -0.26 10.20 -16.77
N GLY A 25 -0.32 8.93 -17.18
CA GLY A 25 -0.55 7.81 -16.26
C GLY A 25 0.62 7.56 -15.30
N GLU A 26 1.85 7.75 -15.75
CA GLU A 26 3.04 7.60 -14.89
C GLU A 26 3.13 8.72 -13.83
N ARG A 27 2.87 9.97 -14.21
CA ARG A 27 2.87 11.11 -13.26
C ARG A 27 1.76 11.04 -12.21
N GLU A 28 0.60 10.50 -12.55
CA GLU A 28 -0.51 10.36 -11.61
C GLU A 28 -0.27 9.22 -10.60
N LEU A 29 0.45 8.18 -11.02
CA LEU A 29 0.95 7.14 -10.12
C LEU A 29 2.07 7.68 -9.20
N ASP A 30 3.00 8.48 -9.72
CA ASP A 30 4.07 9.10 -8.93
C ASP A 30 3.52 9.90 -7.75
N PHE A 31 2.43 10.63 -7.95
CA PHE A 31 1.77 11.37 -6.86
C PHE A 31 1.19 10.46 -5.76
N ILE A 32 0.60 9.31 -6.13
CA ILE A 32 0.02 8.36 -5.16
C ILE A 32 1.12 7.71 -4.30
N LEU A 33 2.32 7.52 -4.85
CA LEU A 33 3.45 6.92 -4.15
C LEU A 33 3.97 7.76 -2.97
N ASP A 34 3.74 9.08 -3.01
CA ASP A 34 4.20 10.02 -1.97
C ASP A 34 3.20 10.22 -0.83
N ILE A 35 2.04 9.55 -0.86
CA ILE A 35 1.02 9.69 0.17
C ILE A 35 1.47 8.96 1.45
N PRO A 36 1.62 9.66 2.60
CA PRO A 36 1.95 9.01 3.86
C PRO A 36 0.78 8.15 4.34
N LEU A 37 1.08 6.91 4.75
CA LEU A 37 0.09 5.95 5.25
C LEU A 37 0.37 5.59 6.72
N GLU A 38 -0.69 5.46 7.50
CA GLU A 38 -0.59 4.95 8.87
C GLU A 38 -0.59 3.41 8.85
N LEU A 39 0.53 2.83 9.28
CA LEU A 39 0.68 1.40 9.49
C LEU A 39 0.58 1.10 10.98
N SER A 40 -0.35 0.23 11.35
CA SER A 40 -0.54 -0.24 12.71
C SER A 40 -0.26 -1.74 12.80
N VAL A 41 0.38 -2.14 13.90
CA VAL A 41 0.66 -3.54 14.20
C VAL A 41 -0.09 -3.88 15.47
N GLU A 42 -0.91 -4.92 15.42
CA GLU A 42 -1.70 -5.33 16.57
C GLU A 42 -1.11 -6.56 17.24
N LEU A 43 -0.82 -6.43 18.54
CA LEU A 43 -0.48 -7.55 19.42
C LEU A 43 -1.67 -8.49 19.60
N GLY A 44 -2.88 -7.95 19.69
CA GLY A 44 -4.12 -8.71 19.85
C GLY A 44 -5.28 -7.80 20.23
N LYS A 45 -6.48 -8.37 20.24
CA LYS A 45 -7.73 -7.67 20.57
C LYS A 45 -8.46 -8.39 21.69
N THR A 46 -9.27 -7.67 22.44
CA THR A 46 -10.20 -8.30 23.38
C THR A 46 -11.47 -7.46 23.49
N LYS A 47 -12.55 -8.07 23.97
CA LYS A 47 -13.81 -7.39 24.28
C LYS A 47 -14.01 -7.42 25.78
N MET A 48 -14.35 -6.28 26.36
CA MET A 48 -14.66 -6.16 27.79
C MET A 48 -15.91 -5.31 27.98
N LEU A 49 -16.59 -5.51 29.12
CA LEU A 49 -17.72 -4.68 29.48
C LEU A 49 -17.22 -3.31 29.93
N VAL A 50 -18.07 -2.28 29.76
CA VAL A 50 -17.76 -0.92 30.22
C VAL A 50 -17.46 -0.90 31.72
N ASN A 51 -18.17 -1.71 32.51
CA ASN A 51 -17.93 -1.83 33.94
C ASN A 51 -16.49 -2.33 34.25
N ASP A 52 -16.02 -3.35 33.52
CA ASP A 52 -14.69 -3.93 33.75
C ASP A 52 -13.59 -2.93 33.33
N LEU A 53 -13.83 -2.19 32.25
CA LEU A 53 -12.94 -1.11 31.80
C LEU A 53 -12.77 -0.03 32.88
N LEU A 54 -13.86 0.37 33.53
CA LEU A 54 -13.82 1.39 34.59
C LEU A 54 -13.14 0.90 35.88
N GLN A 55 -13.01 -0.40 36.07
CA GLN A 55 -12.32 -1.01 37.21
C GLN A 55 -10.81 -1.21 36.97
N LEU A 56 -10.32 -0.95 35.75
CA LEU A 56 -8.91 -1.07 35.46
C LEU A 56 -8.09 -0.04 36.25
N GLY A 57 -7.02 -0.52 36.85
CA GLY A 57 -6.08 0.29 37.60
C GLY A 57 -4.64 -0.02 37.19
N GLN A 58 -3.71 0.66 37.85
CA GLN A 58 -2.29 0.34 37.68
C GLN A 58 -2.04 -1.11 38.11
N GLY A 59 -1.44 -1.90 37.21
CA GLY A 59 -1.14 -3.31 37.46
C GLY A 59 -2.22 -4.29 37.02
N SER A 60 -3.35 -3.82 36.47
CA SER A 60 -4.34 -4.71 35.85
C SER A 60 -3.73 -5.41 34.62
N ILE A 61 -3.96 -6.72 34.51
CA ILE A 61 -3.53 -7.54 33.38
C ILE A 61 -4.76 -7.80 32.50
N ILE A 62 -4.64 -7.52 31.20
CA ILE A 62 -5.70 -7.72 30.22
C ILE A 62 -5.29 -8.86 29.31
N GLU A 63 -6.11 -9.90 29.26
CA GLU A 63 -5.91 -11.02 28.35
C GLU A 63 -6.43 -10.68 26.95
N LEU A 64 -5.60 -10.96 25.94
CA LEU A 64 -5.92 -10.77 24.54
C LEU A 64 -6.34 -12.09 23.91
N ASN A 65 -7.08 -12.02 22.80
CA ASN A 65 -7.57 -13.17 22.05
C ASN A 65 -6.49 -13.95 21.26
N LYS A 66 -5.22 -13.52 21.33
CA LYS A 66 -4.13 -14.04 20.51
C LYS A 66 -3.20 -14.94 21.32
N LEU A 67 -2.84 -16.09 20.77
CA LEU A 67 -1.91 -17.01 21.42
C LEU A 67 -0.46 -16.55 21.29
N ALA A 68 0.34 -16.82 22.32
CA ALA A 68 1.77 -16.55 22.29
C ALA A 68 2.46 -17.36 21.17
N GLY A 69 3.23 -16.67 20.33
CA GLY A 69 3.92 -17.26 19.18
C GLY A 69 3.17 -17.18 17.86
N GLU A 70 1.92 -16.70 17.84
CA GLU A 70 1.22 -16.41 16.58
C GLU A 70 1.77 -15.14 15.92
N PRO A 71 1.83 -15.08 14.58
CA PRO A 71 2.30 -13.90 13.87
C PRO A 71 1.35 -12.72 14.11
N LEU A 72 1.94 -11.55 14.42
CA LEU A 72 1.27 -10.27 14.54
C LEU A 72 0.54 -9.88 13.25
N GLU A 73 -0.56 -9.16 13.41
CA GLU A 73 -1.35 -8.66 12.28
C GLU A 73 -0.92 -7.22 11.98
N VAL A 74 -0.69 -6.93 10.71
CA VAL A 74 -0.26 -5.61 10.24
C VAL A 74 -1.36 -5.02 9.38
N TYR A 75 -1.81 -3.84 9.78
CA TYR A 75 -2.87 -3.09 9.15
C TYR A 75 -2.35 -1.81 8.54
N ILE A 76 -2.97 -1.40 7.43
CA ILE A 76 -2.85 -0.05 6.87
C ILE A 76 -4.26 0.46 6.70
N ASN A 77 -4.55 1.67 7.20
CA ASN A 77 -5.90 2.26 7.14
C ASN A 77 -7.00 1.26 7.59
N ARG A 78 -6.73 0.49 8.65
CA ARG A 78 -7.64 -0.52 9.25
C ARG A 78 -7.88 -1.79 8.42
N LYS A 79 -7.19 -1.98 7.28
CA LYS A 79 -7.26 -3.19 6.46
C LYS A 79 -6.04 -4.08 6.72
N LEU A 80 -6.25 -5.39 6.85
CA LEU A 80 -5.18 -6.36 7.07
C LEU A 80 -4.36 -6.52 5.78
N ILE A 81 -3.07 -6.21 5.84
CA ILE A 81 -2.18 -6.20 4.67
C ILE A 81 -1.12 -7.30 4.78
N ALA A 82 -0.68 -7.58 6.01
CA ALA A 82 0.39 -8.52 6.26
C ALA A 82 0.25 -9.21 7.62
N ARG A 83 1.02 -10.28 7.79
CA ARG A 83 1.30 -10.93 9.06
C ARG A 83 2.80 -10.97 9.26
N GLY A 84 3.25 -10.95 10.50
CA GLY A 84 4.67 -10.96 10.77
C GLY A 84 5.04 -11.25 12.22
N GLU A 85 6.29 -11.57 12.45
CA GLU A 85 6.81 -11.85 13.78
C GLU A 85 7.41 -10.59 14.40
N VAL A 86 7.27 -10.46 15.72
CA VAL A 86 7.96 -9.39 16.45
C VAL A 86 9.45 -9.67 16.48
N VAL A 87 10.23 -8.66 16.13
CA VAL A 87 11.69 -8.66 16.21
C VAL A 87 12.15 -7.42 16.96
N VAL A 88 13.32 -7.47 17.57
CA VAL A 88 13.93 -6.29 18.19
C VAL A 88 15.10 -5.86 17.34
N VAL A 89 15.10 -4.61 16.89
CA VAL A 89 16.15 -4.03 16.05
C VAL A 89 16.54 -2.69 16.65
N ASN A 90 17.83 -2.52 16.98
CA ASN A 90 18.36 -1.30 17.60
C ASN A 90 17.54 -0.85 18.84
N GLU A 91 17.23 -1.79 19.74
CA GLU A 91 16.43 -1.57 20.96
C GLU A 91 14.98 -1.10 20.70
N LYS A 92 14.52 -1.14 19.45
CA LYS A 92 13.14 -0.84 19.05
C LYS A 92 12.42 -2.12 18.64
N PHE A 93 11.13 -2.15 18.87
CA PHE A 93 10.27 -3.18 18.29
C PHE A 93 10.18 -2.98 16.77
N GLY A 94 10.31 -4.08 16.04
CA GLY A 94 10.07 -4.18 14.61
C GLY A 94 9.21 -5.39 14.31
N VAL A 95 8.74 -5.47 13.07
CA VAL A 95 7.97 -6.63 12.59
C VAL A 95 8.63 -7.16 11.33
N ARG A 96 8.96 -8.45 11.34
CA ARG A 96 9.40 -9.18 10.16
C ARG A 96 8.18 -9.80 9.49
N LEU A 97 7.83 -9.32 8.30
CA LEU A 97 6.70 -9.84 7.55
C LEU A 97 6.95 -11.32 7.19
N THR A 98 5.99 -12.18 7.52
CA THR A 98 5.96 -13.61 7.13
C THR A 98 5.08 -13.80 5.90
N ASP A 99 3.93 -13.14 5.87
CA ASP A 99 2.96 -13.20 4.77
C ASP A 99 2.48 -11.80 4.44
N VAL A 100 2.36 -11.45 3.16
CA VAL A 100 1.91 -10.14 2.72
C VAL A 100 1.11 -10.23 1.43
N ILE A 101 0.06 -9.42 1.30
CA ILE A 101 -0.75 -9.35 0.09
C ILE A 101 0.03 -8.74 -1.09
N THR A 102 -0.41 -9.05 -2.31
CA THR A 102 0.24 -8.59 -3.54
C THR A 102 0.17 -7.07 -3.70
N PRO A 103 1.11 -6.42 -4.42
CA PRO A 103 1.08 -4.97 -4.61
C PRO A 103 -0.23 -4.47 -5.23
N ILE A 104 -0.82 -5.22 -6.16
CA ILE A 104 -2.11 -4.89 -6.79
C ILE A 104 -3.23 -4.88 -5.75
N ASP A 105 -3.23 -5.87 -4.85
CA ASP A 105 -4.22 -5.94 -3.76
C ASP A 105 -3.99 -4.86 -2.71
N ARG A 106 -2.75 -4.39 -2.50
CA ARG A 106 -2.45 -3.23 -1.64
C ARG A 106 -3.04 -1.96 -2.22
N VAL A 107 -2.85 -1.68 -3.50
CA VAL A 107 -3.43 -0.47 -4.12
C VAL A 107 -4.96 -0.52 -4.06
N LYS A 108 -5.57 -1.68 -4.35
CA LYS A 108 -7.02 -1.88 -4.14
C LYS A 108 -7.44 -1.68 -2.70
N SER A 109 -6.60 -2.08 -1.73
CA SER A 109 -6.87 -1.89 -0.30
C SER A 109 -6.91 -0.44 0.14
N LEU A 110 -6.24 0.45 -0.60
CA LEU A 110 -6.25 1.90 -0.36
C LEU A 110 -7.40 2.59 -1.10
N ALA A 111 -7.74 2.11 -2.30
CA ALA A 111 -8.81 2.68 -3.12
C ALA A 111 -10.24 2.33 -2.64
N SER A 112 -10.38 1.37 -1.71
CA SER A 112 -11.65 0.98 -1.12
C SER A 112 -11.81 1.62 0.26
N GLU A 113 -12.09 2.92 0.28
CA GLU A 113 -12.79 3.54 1.41
C GLU A 113 -14.29 3.20 1.25
N GLU A 114 -14.81 2.34 2.12
CA GLU A 114 -16.25 2.14 2.36
C GLU A 114 -16.55 2.34 3.85
#